data_AF-A0AAU3KNF3-F1
#
_entry.id   AF-A0AAU3KNF3-F1
#
_cell.length_a   1.000
_cell.length_b   1.000
_cell.length_c   1.000
_cell.angle_alpha   90.00
_cell.angle_beta   90.00
_cell.angle_gamma   90.00
#
_symmetry.space_group_name_H-M   'P 1'
#
loop_
_entity.id
_entity.type
_entity.pdbx_description
1 polymer ?
#
loop_
_entity_poly.entity_id
_entity_poly.type
_entity_poly.pdbx_seq_one_letter_code
_entity_poly.pdbx_strand_id
1 'polypeptide(L)'
;MTTLVFDKRTIGYSTIHRDFSLLADDALAGVALLRARTDVDPAAVGLWGFSEGGWVAPLAAARSPEIAFVVTIGGSGRTPLRTQTWSLRNRLAHQGITGSLPATVAGPGAQFINGTGLFPEANFDPAPVLARVRAPVLALWANMM
;
A
#
# COMPACT_ATOMS: atom_id res chain seq x y z
N MET A 1 7.42 -19.71 -14.96
CA MET A 1 7.08 -18.57 -14.09
C MET A 1 5.65 -18.17 -14.42
N THR A 2 4.75 -18.22 -13.45
CA THR A 2 3.33 -17.86 -13.63
C THR A 2 3.07 -16.56 -12.88
N THR A 3 2.45 -15.59 -13.55
CA THR A 3 2.12 -14.28 -12.96
C THR A 3 0.66 -13.97 -13.25
N LEU A 4 -0.07 -13.53 -12.22
CA LEU A 4 -1.40 -12.96 -12.36
C LEU A 4 -1.32 -11.45 -12.18
N VAL A 5 -1.80 -10.72 -13.18
CA VAL A 5 -2.10 -9.29 -13.07
C VAL A 5 -3.58 -9.17 -13.37
N PHE A 6 -4.35 -8.59 -12.45
CA PHE A 6 -5.78 -8.41 -12.59
C PHE A 6 -6.13 -6.92 -12.54
N ASP A 7 -7.20 -6.57 -13.24
CA ASP A 7 -7.73 -5.22 -13.20
C ASP A 7 -8.31 -4.93 -11.83
N LYS A 8 -7.93 -3.78 -11.25
CA LYS A 8 -8.57 -3.30 -10.02
C LYS A 8 -10.04 -3.00 -10.30
N ARG A 9 -10.87 -3.25 -9.29
CA ARG A 9 -12.29 -2.86 -9.33
C ARG A 9 -12.43 -1.38 -9.67
N THR A 10 -13.35 -1.08 -10.58
CA THR A 10 -13.69 0.28 -11.02
C THR A 10 -14.98 0.81 -10.38
N ILE A 11 -15.80 -0.07 -9.80
CA ILE A 11 -17.02 0.29 -9.09
C ILE A 11 -16.67 0.59 -7.62
N GLY A 12 -17.06 1.77 -7.13
CA GLY A 12 -16.76 2.21 -5.76
C GLY A 12 -15.30 2.60 -5.51
N TYR A 13 -14.48 2.69 -6.57
CA TYR A 13 -13.07 3.04 -6.49
C TYR A 13 -12.80 4.36 -7.22
N SER A 14 -12.03 5.25 -6.60
CA SER A 14 -11.56 6.48 -7.22
C SER A 14 -10.16 6.84 -6.71
N THR A 15 -9.57 7.92 -7.23
CA THR A 15 -8.30 8.43 -6.71
C THR A 15 -8.38 8.90 -5.25
N ILE A 16 -9.59 9.10 -4.72
CA ILE A 16 -9.84 9.60 -3.36
C ILE A 16 -10.51 8.55 -2.45
N HIS A 17 -11.07 7.47 -3.00
CA HIS A 17 -11.67 6.36 -2.25
C HIS A 17 -10.99 5.04 -2.64
N ARG A 18 -10.14 4.52 -1.74
CA ARG A 18 -9.26 3.38 -2.03
C ARG A 18 -9.31 2.36 -0.90
N ASP A 19 -10.39 1.60 -0.80
CA ASP A 19 -10.60 0.64 0.28
C ASP A 19 -9.53 -0.48 0.26
N PHE A 20 -8.51 -0.34 1.11
CA PHE A 20 -7.43 -1.32 1.21
C PHE A 20 -7.92 -2.68 1.68
N SER A 21 -8.98 -2.73 2.49
CA SER A 21 -9.57 -4.00 2.94
C SER A 21 -10.13 -4.76 1.75
N LEU A 22 -10.90 -4.08 0.91
CA LEU A 22 -11.48 -4.67 -0.29
C LEU A 22 -10.40 -5.13 -1.27
N LEU A 23 -9.37 -4.30 -1.50
CA LEU A 23 -8.25 -4.65 -2.38
C LEU A 23 -7.46 -5.86 -1.85
N ALA A 24 -7.37 -6.03 -0.53
CA ALA A 24 -6.73 -7.19 0.07
C ALA A 24 -7.54 -8.47 -0.18
N ASP A 25 -8.86 -8.39 -0.14
CA ASP A 25 -9.74 -9.52 -0.47
C ASP A 25 -9.65 -9.88 -1.96
N ASP A 26 -9.58 -8.88 -2.84
CA ASP A 26 -9.35 -9.11 -4.28
C ASP A 26 -7.99 -9.80 -4.53
N ALA A 27 -6.93 -9.37 -3.83
CA ALA A 27 -5.63 -10.01 -3.90
C ALA A 27 -5.66 -11.48 -3.43
N LEU A 28 -6.40 -11.78 -2.36
CA LEU A 28 -6.60 -13.15 -1.88
C LEU A 28 -7.38 -14.01 -2.88
N ALA A 29 -8.38 -13.46 -3.57
CA ALA A 29 -9.06 -14.16 -4.64
C ALA A 29 -8.10 -14.51 -5.81
N GLY A 30 -7.20 -13.59 -6.15
CA GLY A 30 -6.14 -13.85 -7.13
C GLY A 30 -5.17 -14.96 -6.70
N VAL A 31 -4.78 -14.99 -5.42
CA VAL A 31 -3.96 -16.06 -4.84
C VAL A 31 -4.68 -17.40 -4.91
N ALA A 32 -5.97 -17.44 -4.52
CA ALA A 32 -6.78 -18.66 -4.59
C ALA A 32 -6.90 -19.18 -6.02
N LEU A 33 -7.08 -18.29 -7.01
CA LEU A 33 -7.11 -18.65 -8.43
C LEU A 33 -5.79 -19.26 -8.89
N LEU A 34 -4.65 -18.70 -8.51
CA LEU A 34 -3.34 -19.27 -8.84
C LEU A 34 -3.12 -20.64 -8.17
N ARG A 35 -3.47 -20.78 -6.89
CA ARG A 35 -3.32 -22.03 -6.13
C ARG A 35 -4.18 -23.17 -6.68
N ALA A 36 -5.30 -22.87 -7.34
CA ALA A 36 -6.20 -23.87 -7.93
C ALA A 36 -5.69 -24.43 -9.28
N ARG A 37 -4.65 -23.85 -9.87
CA ARG A 37 -4.12 -24.31 -11.16
C ARG A 37 -3.23 -25.53 -10.98
N THR A 38 -3.37 -26.52 -11.87
CA THR A 38 -2.57 -27.76 -11.85
C THR A 38 -1.10 -27.56 -12.22
N ASP A 39 -0.76 -26.43 -12.85
CA ASP A 39 0.61 -26.07 -13.28
C ASP A 39 1.31 -25.11 -12.32
N VAL A 40 0.74 -24.83 -11.14
CA VAL A 40 1.28 -23.94 -10.12
C VAL A 40 1.47 -24.73 -8.82
N ASP A 41 2.64 -24.61 -8.20
CA ASP A 41 2.86 -25.10 -6.83
C ASP A 41 2.13 -24.17 -5.84
N PRO A 42 1.05 -24.64 -5.16
CA PRO A 42 0.28 -23.81 -4.25
C PRO A 42 1.08 -23.34 -3.03
N ALA A 43 2.17 -24.04 -2.66
CA ALA A 43 3.03 -23.67 -1.55
C ALA A 43 4.02 -22.53 -1.90
N ALA A 44 4.11 -22.16 -3.19
CA ALA A 44 5.03 -21.14 -3.68
C ALA A 44 4.33 -19.85 -4.17
N VAL A 45 3.03 -19.69 -3.89
CA VAL A 45 2.26 -18.51 -4.32
C VAL A 45 2.41 -17.36 -3.31
N GLY A 46 2.99 -16.25 -3.74
CA GLY A 46 3.19 -15.03 -2.94
C GLY A 46 2.53 -13.80 -3.55
N LEU A 47 2.69 -12.66 -2.87
CA LEU A 47 2.20 -11.36 -3.32
C LEU A 47 3.35 -10.39 -3.61
N TRP A 48 3.16 -9.55 -4.64
CA TRP A 48 4.03 -8.43 -4.94
C TRP A 48 3.20 -7.13 -4.98
N GLY A 49 3.60 -6.14 -4.18
CA GLY A 49 2.87 -4.88 -4.02
C GLY A 49 3.75 -3.66 -4.28
N PHE A 50 3.34 -2.81 -5.23
CA PHE A 50 3.99 -1.53 -5.52
C PHE A 50 3.13 -0.35 -5.06
N SER A 51 3.77 0.67 -4.45
CA SER A 51 3.09 1.90 -4.00
C SER A 51 1.92 1.58 -3.06
N GLU A 52 0.66 1.77 -3.50
CA GLU A 52 -0.54 1.35 -2.75
C GLU A 52 -0.53 -0.15 -2.39
N GLY A 53 -0.02 -0.98 -3.30
CA GLY A 53 0.14 -2.42 -3.06
C GLY A 53 1.03 -2.73 -1.86
N GLY A 54 1.88 -1.78 -1.44
CA GLY A 54 2.70 -1.88 -0.24
C GLY A 54 1.91 -1.89 1.07
N TRP A 55 0.67 -1.38 1.10
CA TRP A 55 -0.24 -1.52 2.24
C TRP A 55 -1.19 -2.71 2.06
N VAL A 56 -1.65 -2.93 0.83
CA VAL A 56 -2.63 -3.98 0.50
C VAL A 56 -2.04 -5.39 0.62
N ALA A 57 -0.84 -5.64 0.08
CA ALA A 57 -0.25 -6.98 0.09
C ALA A 57 0.06 -7.50 1.50
N PRO A 58 0.65 -6.71 2.42
CA PRO A 58 0.78 -7.12 3.82
C PRO A 58 -0.57 -7.31 4.52
N LEU A 59 -1.60 -6.53 4.17
CA LEU A 59 -2.95 -6.70 4.71
C LEU A 59 -3.56 -8.04 4.30
N ALA A 60 -3.43 -8.44 3.04
CA ALA A 60 -3.83 -9.76 2.58
C ALA A 60 -3.05 -10.88 3.29
N ALA A 61 -1.73 -10.74 3.41
CA ALA A 61 -0.88 -11.72 4.09
C ALA A 61 -1.15 -11.84 5.60
N ALA A 62 -1.61 -10.77 6.24
CA ALA A 62 -2.05 -10.82 7.64
C ALA A 62 -3.40 -11.55 7.82
N ARG A 63 -4.19 -11.70 6.75
CA ARG A 63 -5.50 -12.37 6.77
C ARG A 63 -5.43 -13.85 6.41
N SER A 64 -4.43 -14.27 5.65
CA SER A 64 -4.32 -15.65 5.17
C SER A 64 -2.93 -16.24 5.41
N PRO A 65 -2.82 -17.40 6.09
CA PRO A 65 -1.56 -18.13 6.22
C PRO A 65 -1.13 -18.81 4.91
N GLU A 66 -1.96 -18.76 3.86
CA GLU A 66 -1.72 -19.40 2.56
C GLU A 66 -0.74 -18.64 1.66
N ILE A 67 -0.36 -17.42 2.05
CA ILE A 67 0.59 -16.60 1.31
C ILE A 67 2.02 -17.02 1.63
N ALA A 68 2.74 -17.52 0.63
CA ALA A 68 4.09 -18.05 0.81
C ALA A 68 5.14 -16.98 1.11
N PHE A 69 4.99 -15.79 0.53
CA PHE A 69 5.88 -14.64 0.75
C PHE A 69 5.21 -13.33 0.31
N VAL A 70 5.75 -12.21 0.79
CA VAL A 70 5.34 -10.87 0.36
C VAL A 70 6.57 -10.08 -0.10
N VAL A 71 6.47 -9.45 -1.26
CA VAL A 71 7.42 -8.46 -1.74
C VAL A 71 6.73 -7.11 -1.82
N THR A 72 7.32 -6.07 -1.24
CA THR A 72 6.81 -4.70 -1.37
C THR A 72 7.88 -3.77 -1.92
N ILE A 73 7.48 -2.88 -2.84
CA ILE A 73 8.35 -1.87 -3.45
C ILE A 73 7.69 -0.50 -3.35
N GLY A 74 8.39 0.46 -2.74
CA GLY A 74 7.84 1.81 -2.54
C GLY A 74 6.61 1.85 -1.63
N GLY A 75 6.35 0.77 -0.90
CA GLY A 75 5.36 0.69 0.18
C GLY A 75 5.90 1.34 1.44
N SER A 76 5.05 2.06 2.18
CA SER A 76 5.45 2.70 3.43
C SER A 76 4.94 1.93 4.64
N GLY A 77 5.80 1.69 5.64
CA GLY A 77 5.38 1.24 6.98
C GLY A 77 4.71 2.35 7.81
N ARG A 78 4.21 3.42 7.17
CA ARG A 78 3.58 4.59 7.80
C ARG A 78 2.22 4.82 7.17
N THR A 79 1.39 5.64 7.81
CA THR A 79 0.09 6.03 7.29
C THR A 79 0.22 6.72 5.92
N PRO A 80 -0.75 6.54 5.00
CA PRO A 80 -0.71 7.20 3.70
C PRO A 80 -0.55 8.72 3.78
N LEU A 81 -1.23 9.38 4.72
CA LEU A 81 -1.09 10.82 4.92
C LEU A 81 0.36 11.23 5.26
N ARG A 82 1.01 10.48 6.16
CA ARG A 82 2.41 10.76 6.54
C ARG A 82 3.36 10.55 5.37
N THR A 83 3.14 9.50 4.57
CA THR A 83 3.95 9.21 3.39
C THR A 83 3.79 10.31 2.32
N GLN A 84 2.56 10.72 2.05
CA GLN A 84 2.24 11.75 1.04
C GLN A 84 2.77 13.12 1.44
N THR A 85 2.58 13.52 2.70
CA THR A 85 3.08 14.81 3.22
C THR A 85 4.60 14.87 3.22
N TRP A 86 5.29 13.80 3.60
CA TRP A 86 6.74 13.72 3.49
C TRP A 86 7.21 13.82 2.03
N SER A 87 6.58 13.07 1.12
CA SER A 87 6.90 13.09 -0.31
C SER A 87 6.72 14.48 -0.91
N LEU A 88 5.61 15.16 -0.57
CA LEU A 88 5.32 16.51 -1.03
C LEU A 88 6.36 17.51 -0.53
N ARG A 89 6.75 17.46 0.76
CA ARG A 89 7.81 18.33 1.30
C ARG A 89 9.12 18.17 0.54
N ASN A 90 9.55 16.94 0.30
CA ASN A 90 10.80 16.69 -0.40
C ASN A 90 10.73 17.13 -1.86
N ARG A 91 9.60 16.90 -2.54
CA ARG A 91 9.39 17.37 -3.91
C ARG A 91 9.48 18.90 -4.01
N LEU A 92 8.84 19.62 -3.10
CA LEU A 92 8.91 21.09 -3.06
C LEU A 92 10.34 21.56 -2.78
N ALA A 93 11.04 20.94 -1.83
CA ALA A 93 12.43 21.26 -1.52
C ALA A 93 13.36 21.06 -2.75
N HIS A 94 13.22 19.94 -3.47
CA HIS A 94 13.98 19.69 -4.70
C HIS A 94 13.68 20.69 -5.83
N GLN A 95 12.51 21.32 -5.81
CA GLN A 95 12.14 22.38 -6.75
C GLN A 95 12.67 23.76 -6.30
N GLY A 96 13.46 23.83 -5.22
CA GLY A 96 13.96 25.09 -4.66
C GLY A 96 12.89 25.90 -3.91
N ILE A 97 11.71 25.32 -3.69
CA ILE A 97 10.63 25.98 -2.95
C ILE A 97 10.93 25.85 -1.46
N THR A 98 11.30 26.97 -0.86
CA THR A 98 11.71 27.05 0.56
C THR A 98 10.80 28.01 1.34
N GLY A 99 11.13 28.28 2.61
CA GLY A 99 10.31 29.11 3.49
C GLY A 99 9.14 28.36 4.13
N SER A 100 8.08 29.08 4.50
CA SER A 100 6.95 28.52 5.26
C SER A 100 5.98 27.68 4.41
N LEU A 101 5.99 27.84 3.07
CA LEU A 101 5.00 27.22 2.19
C LEU A 101 5.04 25.68 2.23
N PRO A 102 6.18 24.98 2.07
CA PRO A 102 6.20 23.51 2.14
C PRO A 102 5.73 22.97 3.50
N ALA A 103 6.11 23.65 4.59
CA ALA A 103 5.71 23.26 5.94
C ALA A 103 4.20 23.42 6.15
N THR A 104 3.61 24.49 5.61
CA THR A 104 2.19 24.81 5.71
C THR A 104 1.33 23.85 4.88
N VAL A 105 1.68 23.65 3.61
CA VAL A 105 0.91 22.78 2.69
C VAL A 105 0.94 21.33 3.16
N ALA A 106 2.13 20.78 3.46
CA ALA A 106 2.26 19.39 3.89
C ALA A 106 2.03 19.18 5.40
N GLY A 107 1.66 20.22 6.15
CA GLY A 107 1.32 20.16 7.56
C GLY A 107 -0.16 20.51 7.77
N PRO A 108 -0.48 21.71 8.28
CA PRO A 108 -1.86 22.12 8.50
C PRO A 108 -2.79 21.98 7.28
N GLY A 109 -2.31 22.30 6.07
CA GLY A 109 -3.12 22.18 4.84
C GLY A 109 -3.54 20.73 4.54
N ALA A 110 -2.59 19.80 4.59
CA ALA A 110 -2.86 18.37 4.42
C ALA A 110 -3.77 17.81 5.52
N GLN A 111 -3.61 18.26 6.77
CA GLN A 111 -4.48 17.86 7.88
C GLN A 111 -5.91 18.39 7.71
N PHE A 112 -6.07 19.63 7.24
CA PHE A 112 -7.38 20.19 6.92
C PHE A 112 -8.09 19.36 5.84
N ILE A 113 -7.40 19.04 4.73
CA ILE A 113 -7.95 18.20 3.66
C ILE A 113 -8.32 16.80 4.19
N ASN A 114 -7.45 16.17 4.98
CA ASN A 114 -7.74 14.89 5.63
C ASN A 114 -9.00 14.98 6.52
N GLY A 115 -9.14 16.05 7.29
CA GLY A 115 -10.28 16.29 8.18
C GLY A 115 -11.63 16.45 7.46
N THR A 116 -11.64 16.68 6.14
CA THR A 116 -12.88 16.69 5.35
C THR A 116 -13.48 15.30 5.11
N GLY A 117 -12.71 14.23 5.38
CA GLY A 117 -13.14 12.86 5.11
C GLY A 117 -13.06 12.45 3.63
N LEU A 118 -12.56 13.32 2.75
CA LEU A 118 -12.40 13.03 1.31
C LEU A 118 -11.43 11.88 1.01
N PHE A 119 -10.54 11.53 1.96
CA PHE A 119 -9.55 10.46 1.83
C PHE A 119 -9.58 9.55 3.06
N PRO A 120 -10.57 8.63 3.18
CA PRO A 120 -10.76 7.86 4.40
C PRO A 120 -9.54 7.00 4.78
N GLU A 121 -8.76 6.53 3.79
CA GLU A 121 -7.59 5.70 4.03
C GLU A 121 -6.33 6.49 4.40
N ALA A 122 -6.38 7.82 4.40
CA ALA A 122 -5.27 8.68 4.78
C ALA A 122 -4.71 8.33 6.18
N ASN A 123 -5.56 7.86 7.08
CA ASN A 123 -5.23 7.50 8.45
C ASN A 123 -5.08 5.98 8.68
N PHE A 124 -5.09 5.15 7.62
CA PHE A 124 -4.83 3.72 7.75
C PHE A 124 -3.49 3.49 8.45
N ASP A 125 -3.51 2.85 9.62
CA ASP A 125 -2.31 2.49 10.37
C ASP A 125 -1.83 1.09 9.97
N PRO A 126 -0.68 0.96 9.27
CA PRO A 126 -0.17 -0.33 8.88
C PRO A 126 0.49 -1.10 10.04
N ALA A 127 0.84 -0.47 11.16
CA ALA A 127 1.63 -1.13 12.21
C ALA A 127 0.94 -2.38 12.79
N PRO A 128 -0.37 -2.36 13.15
CA PRO A 128 -1.07 -3.55 13.62
C PRO A 128 -1.21 -4.64 12.56
N VAL A 129 -1.19 -4.28 11.27
CA VAL A 129 -1.25 -5.22 10.16
C VAL A 129 0.10 -5.91 9.99
N LEU A 130 1.18 -5.12 9.91
CA LEU A 130 2.54 -5.63 9.77
C LEU A 130 2.93 -6.56 10.92
N ALA A 131 2.51 -6.25 12.17
CA ALA A 131 2.74 -7.12 13.33
C ALA A 131 2.06 -8.49 13.24
N ARG A 132 1.04 -8.65 12.37
CA ARG A 132 0.32 -9.92 12.18
C ARG A 132 0.82 -10.73 10.99
N VAL A 133 1.65 -10.16 10.11
CA VAL A 133 2.20 -10.87 8.96
C VAL A 133 3.20 -11.92 9.43
N ARG A 134 2.94 -13.18 9.09
CA ARG A 134 3.81 -14.32 9.42
C ARG A 134 4.64 -14.83 8.25
N ALA A 135 4.20 -14.54 7.03
CA ALA A 135 4.93 -14.89 5.82
C ALA A 135 6.26 -14.12 5.75
N PRO A 136 7.33 -14.68 5.16
CA PRO A 136 8.54 -13.95 4.85
C PRO A 136 8.24 -12.68 4.03
N VAL A 137 8.86 -11.56 4.42
CA VAL A 137 8.67 -10.26 3.76
C VAL A 137 10.00 -9.72 3.25
N LEU A 138 10.07 -9.41 1.95
CA LEU A 138 11.09 -8.55 1.37
C LEU A 138 10.49 -7.16 1.13
N ALA A 139 10.92 -6.17 1.90
CA ALA A 139 10.51 -4.78 1.72
C ALA A 139 11.65 -3.94 1.14
N LEU A 140 11.40 -3.32 0.00
CA LEU A 140 12.35 -2.46 -0.70
C LEU A 140 11.86 -1.00 -0.63
N TRP A 141 12.63 -0.16 0.07
CA TRP A 141 12.41 1.28 0.10
C TRP A 141 13.71 2.02 -0.20
N ALA A 142 13.62 3.05 -1.04
CA ALA A 142 14.72 3.98 -1.24
C ALA A 142 14.62 5.11 -0.22
N ASN A 143 15.72 5.42 0.45
CA ASN A 143 15.82 6.63 1.25
C ASN A 143 16.42 7.72 0.35
N MET A 144 15.65 8.76 0.06
CA MET A 144 16.20 9.99 -0.51
C MET A 144 16.66 10.84 0.66
N MET A 145 17.87 10.58 1.16
CA MET A 145 18.60 11.52 2.01
C MET A 145 19.14 12.66 1.16
#